data_AF-A0AA50E0Q5-F1
#
_entry.id   AF-A0AA50E0Q5-F1
#
_cell.length_a   1.000
_cell.length_b   1.000
_cell.length_c   1.000
_cell.angle_alpha   90.00
_cell.angle_beta   90.00
_cell.angle_gamma   90.00
#
_symmetry.space_group_name_H-M   'P 1'
#
loop_
_entity.id
_entity.type
_entity.pdbx_description
1 polymer ?
#
loop_
_entity_poly.entity_id
_entity_poly.type
_entity_poly.pdbx_seq_one_letter_code
_entity_poly.pdbx_strand_id
1 'polypeptide(L)'
;MLFPKRPWQLAPFSEFGAEFGFVDGDRRMRFVQLYDKGLSLASLTFIREFRRGSDAQERPALKVEQLLGTWQCQVYTGYPDWREPELSTMEISLSQTGDSVEQRVTVQGQTSVMQGKVMGDQIHFLGPNPSKVLLLPDGASSCTPIACNWDNPFRGKWAGWCAPTNDKG
;
A
#
# COMPACT_ATOMS: atom_id res chain seq x y z
N MET A 1 -0.92 12.46 -5.04
CA MET A 1 -2.40 12.34 -5.07
C MET A 1 -2.77 10.92 -5.48
N LEU A 2 -3.67 10.26 -4.73
CA LEU A 2 -4.12 8.89 -4.98
C LEU A 2 -5.50 8.91 -5.66
N PHE A 3 -5.67 8.16 -6.76
CA PHE A 3 -6.97 8.00 -7.40
C PHE A 3 -7.31 6.52 -7.63
N PRO A 4 -8.44 6.02 -7.12
CA PRO A 4 -8.94 4.71 -7.48
C PRO A 4 -9.79 4.76 -8.77
N LYS A 5 -9.61 3.80 -9.69
CA LYS A 5 -10.42 3.69 -10.91
C LYS A 5 -10.92 2.25 -11.11
N ARG A 6 -12.07 1.90 -10.52
CA ARG A 6 -12.96 0.73 -10.81
C ARG A 6 -14.02 0.60 -9.70
N PRO A 7 -15.16 -0.09 -9.94
CA PRO A 7 -16.23 -0.19 -8.95
C PRO A 7 -15.80 -1.03 -7.74
N TRP A 8 -16.12 -0.52 -6.55
CA TRP A 8 -15.93 -1.16 -5.24
C TRP A 8 -16.96 -2.26 -4.93
N GLN A 9 -17.73 -2.71 -5.92
CA GLN A 9 -18.82 -3.67 -5.73
C GLN A 9 -18.28 -5.11 -5.83
N LEU A 10 -18.31 -5.82 -4.71
CA LEU A 10 -18.19 -7.26 -4.66
C LEU A 10 -19.47 -7.87 -5.24
N ALA A 11 -19.36 -8.53 -6.39
CA ALA A 11 -20.43 -9.35 -6.93
C ALA A 11 -20.04 -10.83 -6.76
N PRO A 12 -20.96 -11.72 -6.34
CA PRO A 12 -20.66 -13.13 -6.01
C PRO A 12 -20.08 -13.97 -7.17
N PHE A 13 -20.04 -13.42 -8.38
CA PHE A 13 -19.52 -14.09 -9.57
C PHE A 13 -18.48 -13.28 -10.36
N SER A 14 -18.08 -12.09 -9.88
CA SER A 14 -17.13 -11.21 -10.58
C SER A 14 -15.75 -11.29 -9.95
N GLU A 15 -14.72 -11.36 -10.80
CA GLU A 15 -13.37 -10.96 -10.40
C GLU A 15 -13.42 -9.51 -9.88
N PHE A 16 -12.73 -9.26 -8.78
CA PHE A 16 -12.65 -7.94 -8.16
C PHE A 16 -11.32 -7.29 -8.53
N GLY A 17 -11.35 -6.01 -8.91
CA GLY A 17 -10.14 -5.28 -9.27
C GLY A 17 -10.13 -3.87 -8.69
N ALA A 18 -8.97 -3.44 -8.20
CA ALA A 18 -8.73 -2.06 -7.82
C ALA A 18 -7.51 -1.51 -8.57
N GLU A 19 -7.65 -0.31 -9.12
CA GLU A 19 -6.52 0.46 -9.63
C GLU A 19 -6.13 1.53 -8.62
N PHE A 20 -4.84 1.72 -8.33
CA PHE A 20 -4.30 2.77 -7.48
C PHE A 20 -3.32 3.61 -8.30
N GLY A 21 -3.60 4.88 -8.52
CA GLY A 21 -2.70 5.79 -9.24
C GLY A 21 -2.04 6.82 -8.33
N PHE A 22 -0.70 6.94 -8.42
CA PHE A 22 0.13 7.93 -7.77
C PHE A 22 0.75 8.86 -8.83
N VAL A 23 0.84 10.14 -8.49
CA VAL A 23 1.47 11.18 -9.32
C VAL A 23 2.45 11.95 -8.46
N ASP A 24 3.68 12.10 -8.94
CA ASP A 24 4.75 12.89 -8.32
C ASP A 24 5.62 13.52 -9.41
N GLY A 25 5.58 14.85 -9.54
CA GLY A 25 6.22 15.58 -10.64
C GLY A 25 5.86 15.02 -12.03
N ASP A 26 6.88 14.70 -12.82
CA ASP A 26 6.75 14.13 -14.17
C ASP A 26 6.64 12.60 -14.21
N ARG A 27 6.38 11.98 -13.04
CA ARG A 27 6.22 10.54 -12.89
C ARG A 27 4.78 10.20 -12.52
N ARG A 28 4.27 9.12 -13.09
CA ARG A 28 3.04 8.46 -12.60
C ARG A 28 3.30 6.99 -12.40
N MET A 29 2.67 6.45 -11.37
CA MET A 29 2.78 5.05 -11.01
C MET A 29 1.40 4.51 -10.75
N ARG A 30 1.04 3.41 -11.41
CA ARG A 30 -0.29 2.81 -11.29
C ARG A 30 -0.18 1.33 -10.98
N PHE A 31 -0.97 0.90 -10.01
CA PHE A 31 -1.13 -0.51 -9.68
C PHE A 31 -2.52 -0.96 -10.08
N VAL A 32 -2.62 -2.11 -10.73
CA VAL A 32 -3.90 -2.80 -10.92
C VAL A 32 -3.80 -4.13 -10.18
N GLN A 33 -4.52 -4.26 -9.07
CA GLN A 33 -4.62 -5.51 -8.32
C GLN A 33 -5.92 -6.22 -8.73
N LEU A 34 -5.81 -7.44 -9.25
CA LEU A 34 -6.95 -8.30 -9.61
C LEU A 34 -7.01 -9.51 -8.67
N TYR A 35 -8.21 -9.82 -8.20
CA TYR A 35 -8.48 -10.87 -7.23
C TYR A 35 -9.39 -11.92 -7.85
N ASP A 36 -9.12 -13.19 -7.57
CA ASP A 36 -9.95 -14.31 -8.00
C ASP A 36 -11.24 -14.43 -7.16
N LYS A 37 -12.05 -15.45 -7.49
CA LYS A 37 -13.30 -15.75 -6.77
C LYS A 37 -13.08 -16.20 -5.33
N GLY A 38 -11.88 -16.71 -5.01
CA GLY A 38 -11.44 -17.01 -3.65
C GLY A 38 -10.91 -15.79 -2.89
N LEU A 39 -11.05 -14.59 -3.49
CA LEU A 39 -10.59 -13.32 -2.94
C LEU A 39 -9.09 -13.29 -2.66
N SER A 40 -8.32 -14.12 -3.37
CA SER A 40 -6.87 -14.14 -3.36
C SER A 40 -6.33 -13.27 -4.50
N LEU A 41 -5.17 -12.63 -4.30
CA LEU A 41 -4.54 -11.82 -5.35
C LEU A 41 -4.14 -12.74 -6.51
N ALA A 42 -4.83 -12.61 -7.64
CA ALA A 42 -4.60 -13.40 -8.84
C ALA A 42 -3.50 -12.77 -9.71
N SER A 43 -3.50 -11.43 -9.84
CA SER A 43 -2.46 -10.72 -10.58
C SER A 43 -2.28 -9.29 -10.10
N LEU A 44 -1.06 -8.78 -10.32
CA LEU A 44 -0.68 -7.39 -10.08
C LEU A 44 -0.06 -6.83 -11.36
N THR A 45 -0.69 -5.82 -11.95
CA THR A 45 -0.07 -5.03 -13.04
C THR A 45 0.56 -3.78 -12.44
N PHE A 46 1.85 -3.61 -12.67
CA PHE A 46 2.62 -2.45 -12.22
C PHE A 46 3.02 -1.59 -13.40
N ILE A 47 2.47 -0.37 -13.49
CA ILE A 47 2.65 0.55 -14.61
C ILE A 47 3.47 1.75 -14.13
N ARG A 48 4.64 1.93 -14.74
CA ARG A 48 5.55 3.07 -14.50
C ARG A 48 5.50 3.99 -15.71
N GLU A 49 5.15 5.25 -15.50
CA GLU A 49 4.97 6.23 -16.57
C GLU A 49 5.87 7.45 -16.34
N PHE A 50 6.41 7.96 -17.45
CA PHE A 50 7.26 9.15 -17.51
C PHE A 50 6.62 10.14 -18.45
N ARG A 51 6.67 11.43 -18.10
CA ARG A 51 6.28 12.48 -19.04
C ARG A 51 7.27 12.50 -20.21
N ARG A 52 6.73 12.52 -21.43
CA ARG A 52 7.57 12.62 -22.63
C ARG A 52 8.40 13.90 -22.59
N GLY A 53 9.71 13.78 -22.78
CA GLY A 53 10.64 14.91 -22.81
C GLY A 53 11.07 15.41 -21.44
N SER A 54 10.77 14.69 -20.34
CA SER A 54 11.35 14.97 -19.03
C SER A 54 12.59 14.10 -18.79
N ASP A 55 13.43 14.55 -17.85
CA ASP A 55 14.61 13.81 -17.36
C ASP A 55 14.28 12.85 -16.22
N ALA A 56 13.00 12.49 -16.06
CA ALA A 56 12.56 11.67 -14.94
C ALA A 56 13.08 10.23 -15.07
N GLN A 57 13.60 9.67 -13.98
CA GLN A 57 14.25 8.35 -13.93
C GLN A 57 13.53 7.40 -12.96
N GLU A 58 13.70 6.09 -13.16
CA GLU A 58 13.28 5.08 -12.19
C GLU A 58 14.05 5.21 -10.87
N ARG A 59 13.38 4.89 -9.77
CA ARG A 59 13.96 4.80 -8.44
C ARG A 59 14.51 3.38 -8.18
N PRO A 60 15.43 3.21 -7.21
CA PRO A 60 15.84 1.89 -6.76
C PRO A 60 14.64 1.03 -6.31
N ALA A 61 14.78 -0.29 -6.40
CA ALA A 61 13.78 -1.20 -5.86
C ALA A 61 13.65 -1.02 -4.35
N LEU A 62 12.40 -1.09 -3.85
CA LEU A 62 12.12 -0.94 -2.44
C LEU A 62 12.70 -2.12 -1.65
N LYS A 63 13.34 -1.82 -0.53
CA LYS A 63 13.82 -2.82 0.44
C LYS A 63 13.25 -2.55 1.82
N VAL A 64 13.24 -3.58 2.68
CA VAL A 64 12.69 -3.48 4.04
C VAL A 64 13.41 -2.39 4.84
N GLU A 65 14.73 -2.26 4.66
CA GLU A 65 15.55 -1.30 5.39
C GLU A 65 15.11 0.15 5.15
N GLN A 66 14.51 0.43 3.98
CA GLN A 66 14.00 1.76 3.63
C GLN A 66 12.66 2.08 4.30
N LEU A 67 12.00 1.09 4.90
CA LEU A 67 10.73 1.25 5.61
C LEU A 67 10.90 1.33 7.13
N LEU A 68 12.07 0.98 7.66
CA LEU A 68 12.35 0.98 9.09
C LEU A 68 12.35 2.40 9.66
N GLY A 69 11.88 2.54 10.91
CA GLY A 69 11.79 3.82 11.61
C GLY A 69 10.35 4.24 11.87
N THR A 70 10.18 5.53 12.20
CA THR A 70 8.88 6.12 12.53
C THR A 70 8.49 7.16 11.48
N TRP A 71 7.27 7.03 10.98
CA TRP A 71 6.67 7.83 9.92
C TRP A 71 5.49 8.59 10.49
N GLN A 72 5.52 9.92 10.40
CA GLN A 72 4.36 10.76 10.65
C GLN A 72 3.61 10.96 9.33
N CYS A 73 2.30 10.71 9.34
CA CYS A 73 1.51 10.73 8.12
C CYS A 73 0.26 11.58 8.28
N GLN A 74 -0.12 12.26 7.20
CA GLN A 74 -1.42 12.86 7.00
C GLN A 74 -2.25 11.97 6.09
N VAL A 75 -3.48 11.66 6.50
CA VAL A 75 -4.39 10.77 5.79
C VAL A 75 -5.58 11.57 5.30
N TYR A 76 -5.84 11.48 3.99
CA TYR A 76 -7.01 12.08 3.35
C TYR A 76 -7.98 10.98 2.96
N THR A 77 -9.18 10.99 3.55
CA THR A 77 -10.22 9.99 3.26
C THR A 77 -11.28 10.62 2.37
N GLY A 78 -11.27 10.25 1.09
CA GLY A 78 -12.32 10.61 0.14
C GLY A 78 -13.49 9.63 0.19
N TYR A 79 -14.70 10.13 -0.04
CA TYR A 79 -15.91 9.33 -0.03
C TYR A 79 -16.56 9.28 -1.44
N PRO A 80 -17.22 8.17 -1.81
CA PRO A 80 -17.80 8.01 -3.16
C PRO A 80 -18.92 9.01 -3.51
N ASP A 81 -19.54 9.61 -2.49
CA ASP A 81 -20.58 10.63 -2.63
C ASP A 81 -20.02 12.05 -2.77
N TRP A 82 -18.70 12.19 -2.94
CA TRP A 82 -18.00 13.45 -3.18
C TRP A 82 -18.12 14.48 -2.06
N ARG A 83 -18.50 14.07 -0.84
CA ARG A 83 -18.36 14.96 0.34
C ARG A 83 -16.90 15.34 0.55
N GLU A 84 -16.68 16.42 1.29
CA GLU A 84 -15.35 16.89 1.61
C GLU A 84 -14.49 15.78 2.25
N PRO A 85 -13.23 15.62 1.82
CA PRO A 85 -12.36 14.62 2.39
C PRO A 85 -12.10 14.88 3.87
N GLU A 86 -12.09 13.81 4.66
CA GLU A 86 -11.68 13.90 6.06
C GLU A 86 -10.16 13.85 6.16
N LEU A 87 -9.59 14.74 6.98
CA LEU A 87 -8.17 14.79 7.28
C LEU A 87 -7.92 14.21 8.68
N SER A 88 -7.00 13.26 8.77
CA SER A 88 -6.51 12.74 10.03
C SER A 88 -4.99 12.59 10.03
N THR A 89 -4.41 12.45 11.22
CA THR A 89 -2.99 12.13 11.39
C THR A 89 -2.84 10.70 11.90
N MET A 90 -1.78 10.05 11.44
CA MET A 90 -1.38 8.74 11.92
C MET A 90 0.13 8.68 12.06
N GLU A 91 0.59 7.87 13.01
CA GLU A 91 1.99 7.51 13.15
C GLU A 91 2.15 6.02 12.83
N ILE A 92 3.14 5.68 12.03
CA ILE A 92 3.51 4.29 11.73
C ILE A 92 4.95 4.10 12.17
N SER A 93 5.24 3.09 12.97
CA SER A 93 6.61 2.65 13.23
C SER A 93 6.82 1.22 12.76
N LEU A 94 7.99 0.97 12.17
CA LEU A 94 8.41 -0.35 11.73
C LEU A 94 9.80 -0.64 12.31
N SER A 95 9.92 -1.73 13.05
CA SER A 95 11.20 -2.23 13.58
C SER A 95 11.44 -3.66 13.13
N GLN A 96 12.71 -4.06 13.07
CA GLN A 96 13.10 -5.40 12.62
C GLN A 96 14.14 -5.99 13.57
N THR A 97 13.97 -7.27 13.90
CA THR A 97 14.91 -8.09 14.67
C THR A 97 15.10 -9.42 13.94
N GLY A 98 16.25 -9.60 13.26
CA GLY A 98 16.45 -10.72 12.35
C GLY A 98 15.45 -10.67 11.19
N ASP A 99 14.74 -11.77 10.93
CA ASP A 99 13.68 -11.81 9.91
C ASP A 99 12.32 -11.34 10.42
N SER A 100 12.19 -11.09 11.73
CA SER A 100 10.92 -10.66 12.33
C SER A 100 10.79 -9.14 12.25
N VAL A 101 9.61 -8.67 11.85
CA VAL A 101 9.26 -7.26 11.74
C VAL A 101 8.07 -6.97 12.64
N GLU A 102 8.13 -5.86 13.36
CA GLU A 102 7.04 -5.36 14.18
C GLU A 102 6.57 -4.02 13.62
N GLN A 103 5.28 -3.92 13.30
CA GLN A 103 4.64 -2.70 12.88
C GLN A 103 3.75 -2.18 14.02
N ARG A 104 3.89 -0.90 14.36
CA ARG A 104 2.89 -0.19 15.18
C ARG A 104 2.23 0.89 14.35
N VAL A 105 0.91 0.98 14.45
CA VAL A 105 0.11 2.03 13.83
C VAL A 105 -0.68 2.73 14.92
N THR A 106 -0.45 4.03 15.07
CA THR A 106 -1.16 4.87 16.03
C THR A 106 -2.06 5.83 15.29
N VAL A 107 -3.37 5.75 15.53
CA VAL A 107 -4.37 6.65 14.96
C VAL A 107 -5.15 7.26 16.11
N GLN A 108 -5.18 8.59 16.21
CA GLN A 108 -5.91 9.32 17.25
C GLN A 108 -5.62 8.81 18.69
N GLY A 109 -4.36 8.43 18.96
CA GLY A 109 -3.92 7.92 20.25
C GLY A 109 -4.18 6.42 20.50
N GLN A 110 -4.90 5.73 19.61
CA GLN A 110 -5.06 4.28 19.68
C GLN A 110 -3.96 3.58 18.88
N THR A 111 -3.21 2.70 19.54
CA THR A 111 -2.10 1.96 18.92
C THR A 111 -2.52 0.53 18.64
N SER A 112 -2.30 0.09 17.40
CA SER A 112 -2.36 -1.32 16.99
C SER A 112 -0.96 -1.84 16.70
N VAL A 113 -0.66 -3.06 17.15
CA VAL A 113 0.65 -3.70 16.92
C VAL A 113 0.45 -4.97 16.10
N MET A 114 1.28 -5.15 15.08
CA MET A 114 1.25 -6.31 14.19
C MET A 114 2.66 -6.88 14.07
N GLN A 115 2.76 -8.21 14.12
CA GLN A 115 4.00 -8.93 13.91
C GLN A 115 4.01 -9.49 12.49
N GLY A 116 5.18 -9.50 11.86
CA GLY A 116 5.37 -10.05 10.54
C GLY A 116 6.75 -10.66 10.36
N LYS A 117 6.93 -11.30 9.21
CA LYS A 117 8.19 -11.92 8.82
C LYS A 117 8.62 -11.45 7.43
N VAL A 118 9.88 -11.09 7.29
CA VAL A 118 10.51 -10.81 5.99
C VAL A 118 10.79 -12.13 5.28
N MET A 119 10.38 -12.20 4.03
CA MET A 119 10.58 -13.35 3.14
C MET A 119 10.97 -12.84 1.76
N GLY A 120 12.27 -12.61 1.55
CA GLY A 120 12.77 -12.05 0.30
C GLY A 120 12.27 -10.62 0.07
N ASP A 121 11.55 -10.41 -1.03
CA ASP A 121 10.94 -9.12 -1.41
C ASP A 121 9.53 -8.93 -0.81
N GLN A 122 9.20 -9.66 0.25
CA GLN A 122 7.87 -9.63 0.87
C GLN A 122 7.94 -9.51 2.38
N ILE A 123 6.95 -8.84 2.96
CA ILE A 123 6.69 -8.85 4.39
C ILE A 123 5.32 -9.49 4.63
N HIS A 124 5.29 -10.56 5.42
CA HIS A 124 4.08 -11.30 5.74
C HIS A 124 3.66 -10.94 7.16
N PHE A 125 2.59 -10.17 7.31
CA PHE A 125 2.04 -9.82 8.62
C PHE A 125 1.03 -10.86 9.07
N LEU A 126 1.23 -11.36 10.28
CA LEU A 126 0.36 -12.28 10.98
C LEU A 126 -0.56 -11.51 11.91
N GLY A 127 -1.78 -12.00 12.09
CA GLY A 127 -2.77 -11.37 12.96
C GLY A 127 -4.20 -11.71 12.58
N PRO A 128 -5.20 -11.03 13.18
CA PRO A 128 -6.61 -11.27 12.87
C PRO A 128 -6.97 -10.94 11.42
N ASN A 129 -6.21 -10.06 10.77
CA ASN A 129 -6.33 -9.73 9.34
C ASN A 129 -4.95 -9.91 8.69
N PRO A 130 -4.57 -11.14 8.30
CA PRO A 130 -3.25 -11.41 7.75
C PRO A 130 -3.08 -10.71 6.40
N SER A 131 -1.92 -10.08 6.21
CA SER A 131 -1.61 -9.31 5.00
C SER A 131 -0.20 -9.56 4.52
N LYS A 132 0.02 -9.33 3.23
CA LYS A 132 1.31 -9.42 2.56
C LYS A 132 1.62 -8.09 1.91
N VAL A 133 2.80 -7.58 2.18
CA VAL A 133 3.37 -6.42 1.49
C VAL A 133 4.41 -6.93 0.50
N LEU A 134 4.20 -6.64 -0.78
CA LEU A 134 5.19 -6.84 -1.83
C LEU A 134 6.05 -5.58 -1.95
N LEU A 135 7.37 -5.76 -1.96
CA LEU A 135 8.36 -4.72 -2.19
C LEU A 135 8.75 -4.77 -3.67
N LEU A 136 8.56 -3.66 -4.38
CA LEU A 136 8.58 -3.64 -5.84
C LEU A 136 9.65 -2.67 -6.36
N PRO A 137 10.01 -2.78 -7.65
CA PRO A 137 10.87 -1.79 -8.31
C PRO A 137 10.32 -0.37 -8.16
N ASP A 138 11.19 0.62 -8.39
CA ASP A 138 10.81 2.04 -8.39
C ASP A 138 10.27 2.54 -7.03
N GLY A 139 10.78 1.99 -5.92
CA GLY A 139 10.43 2.39 -4.55
C GLY A 139 8.98 2.08 -4.15
N ALA A 140 8.34 1.14 -4.86
CA ALA A 140 6.91 0.91 -4.75
C ALA A 140 6.59 -0.26 -3.82
N SER A 141 5.42 -0.24 -3.20
CA SER A 141 4.91 -1.35 -2.41
C SER A 141 3.44 -1.63 -2.67
N SER A 142 3.04 -2.89 -2.55
CA SER A 142 1.65 -3.32 -2.68
C SER A 142 1.27 -4.18 -1.49
N CYS A 143 0.35 -3.68 -0.66
CA CYS A 143 -0.22 -4.41 0.46
C CYS A 143 -1.54 -5.05 0.06
N THR A 144 -1.63 -6.36 0.26
CA THR A 144 -2.79 -7.18 -0.09
C THR A 144 -3.12 -8.14 1.05
N PRO A 145 -4.40 -8.37 1.38
CA PRO A 145 -4.78 -9.39 2.36
C PRO A 145 -4.37 -10.79 1.87
N ILE A 146 -3.98 -11.66 2.79
CA ILE A 146 -3.60 -13.06 2.48
C ILE A 146 -4.85 -13.93 2.26
N ALA A 147 -5.91 -13.66 3.02
CA ALA A 147 -7.22 -14.26 2.83
C ALA A 147 -8.29 -13.20 3.09
N CYS A 148 -9.22 -13.05 2.16
CA CYS A 148 -10.40 -12.23 2.35
C CYS A 148 -11.61 -13.15 2.53
N ASN A 149 -12.35 -12.92 3.61
CA ASN A 149 -13.59 -13.63 3.87
C ASN A 149 -14.76 -12.71 3.52
N TRP A 150 -15.85 -13.28 3.02
CA TRP A 150 -17.08 -12.54 2.68
C TRP A 150 -17.70 -11.79 3.89
N ASP A 151 -17.47 -12.29 5.11
CA ASP A 151 -18.06 -11.76 6.34
C ASP A 151 -17.27 -10.61 6.99
N ASN A 152 -16.06 -10.34 6.52
CA ASN A 152 -15.25 -9.23 7.02
C ASN A 152 -15.17 -8.17 5.91
N PRO A 153 -15.62 -6.91 6.14
CA PRO A 153 -15.58 -5.89 5.11
C PRO A 153 -14.19 -5.83 4.50
N PHE A 154 -14.13 -5.76 3.17
CA PHE A 154 -12.92 -5.77 2.34
C PHE A 154 -12.07 -4.51 2.60
N ARG A 155 -11.46 -4.45 3.78
CA ARG A 155 -10.63 -3.34 4.27
C ARG A 155 -9.17 -3.71 4.05
N GLY A 156 -8.35 -2.77 3.61
CA GLY A 156 -6.89 -2.91 3.71
C GLY A 156 -6.09 -3.11 2.42
N LYS A 157 -6.63 -2.77 1.24
CA LYS A 157 -5.79 -2.68 0.03
C LYS A 157 -5.11 -1.31 0.02
N TRP A 158 -3.79 -1.34 0.08
CA TRP A 158 -3.00 -0.13 0.00
C TRP A 158 -1.85 -0.36 -0.97
N ALA A 159 -1.57 0.66 -1.76
CA ALA A 159 -0.34 0.76 -2.50
C ALA A 159 0.48 1.89 -1.89
N GLY A 160 1.80 1.73 -1.87
CA GLY A 160 2.74 2.71 -1.36
C GLY A 160 3.72 3.10 -2.44
N TRP A 161 4.20 4.33 -2.35
CA TRP A 161 5.35 4.81 -3.11
C TRP A 161 6.24 5.62 -2.20
N CYS A 162 7.45 5.11 -1.93
CA CYS A 162 8.44 5.91 -1.24
C CYS A 162 8.94 6.99 -2.21
N ALA A 163 8.54 8.23 -1.94
CA ALA A 163 9.25 9.40 -2.44
C ALA A 163 10.66 9.41 -1.83
N PRO A 164 11.68 9.96 -2.53
CA PRO A 164 13.01 10.11 -1.94
C PRO A 164 12.91 10.80 -0.59
N THR A 165 13.69 10.35 0.38
CA THR A 165 13.92 11.08 1.62
C THR A 165 14.44 12.46 1.23
N ASN A 166 13.74 13.52 1.64
CA ASN A 166 14.36 14.83 1.71
C ASN A 166 15.32 14.79 2.92
N ASP A 167 16.43 14.09 2.78
CA ASP A 167 17.63 14.40 3.56
C ASP A 167 18.24 15.65 2.92
N LYS A 168 17.64 16.80 3.25
CA LYS A 168 18.38 18.07 3.25
C LYS A 168 18.71 18.33 4.71
N GLY A 169 20.00 18.28 5.01
CA GLY A 169 20.55 18.39 6.37
C GLY A 169 20.46 19.78 6.97
#